data_AF-A0AA35VJT4-F1
#
_entry.id   AF-A0AA35VJT4-F1
#
_cell.length_a   1.000
_cell.length_b   1.000
_cell.length_c   1.000
_cell.angle_alpha   90.00
_cell.angle_beta   90.00
_cell.angle_gamma   90.00
#
_symmetry.space_group_name_H-M   'P 1'
#
loop_
_entity.id
_entity.type
_entity.pdbx_description
1 polymer ?
#
loop_
_entity_poly.entity_id
_entity_poly.type
_entity_poly.pdbx_seq_one_letter_code
_entity_poly.pdbx_strand_id
1 'polypeptide(L)'
;MIIKLRNDELRPKLLAAEIGLLIGIFGLCVVMIILIKTSLFSEKIGFAVGNVYVNGTTSVAYIDEDFVCATLDWWPPQKCDYGTCSWGDSSLLNLDLNNRILFNAIKAFSPLKLRLGGTLQNKVLYQTQGNQEPCSQFTINTSEFLGYTQGCLPMSRWDELNHFFQKSGVLIFCFS
;
A
#
# COMPACT_ATOMS: atom_id res chain seq x y z
N MET A 1 19.27 86.33 32.04
CA MET A 1 20.21 85.37 31.44
C MET A 1 19.79 83.98 31.87
N ILE A 2 19.22 83.23 30.93
CA ILE A 2 19.17 81.76 30.83
C ILE A 2 18.62 80.95 32.02
N ILE A 3 17.39 80.47 31.85
CA ILE A 3 17.01 79.09 32.22
C ILE A 3 16.50 78.47 30.90
N LYS A 4 17.38 78.01 30.02
CA LYS A 4 18.00 76.68 30.03
C LYS A 4 16.93 75.57 30.12
N LEU A 5 16.57 75.09 28.92
CA LEU A 5 16.24 73.69 28.63
C LEU A 5 15.00 73.10 29.31
N ARG A 6 13.80 73.44 28.82
CA ARG A 6 12.63 72.56 28.89
C ARG A 6 12.63 71.55 27.74
N ASN A 7 13.77 70.93 27.46
CA ASN A 7 13.90 69.90 26.41
C ASN A 7 14.69 68.65 26.87
N ASP A 8 15.40 68.70 28.01
CA ASP A 8 16.12 67.54 28.55
C ASP A 8 15.30 66.70 29.55
N GLU A 9 14.19 67.23 30.08
CA GLU A 9 13.30 66.51 31.00
C GLU A 9 12.18 65.74 30.27
N LEU A 10 11.91 66.11 29.01
CA LEU A 10 10.90 65.48 28.14
C LEU A 10 11.44 64.18 27.50
N ARG A 11 12.74 64.15 27.18
CA ARG A 11 13.44 63.03 26.53
C ARG A 11 13.43 61.71 27.33
N PRO A 12 13.73 61.69 28.65
CA PRO A 12 13.69 60.45 29.44
C PRO A 12 12.26 59.96 29.68
N LYS A 13 11.27 60.87 29.75
CA LYS A 13 9.85 60.51 29.90
C LYS A 13 9.27 59.90 28.63
N LEU A 14 9.66 60.41 27.46
CA LEU A 14 9.29 59.84 26.16
C LEU A 14 9.95 58.48 25.93
N LEU A 15 11.25 58.35 26.25
CA LEU A 15 11.99 57.09 26.13
C LEU A 15 11.43 56.00 27.06
N ALA A 16 11.03 56.36 28.28
CA ALA A 16 10.38 55.44 29.22
C ALA A 16 9.00 54.98 28.72
N ALA A 17 8.25 55.84 28.02
CA ALA A 17 6.98 55.47 27.41
C ALA A 17 7.16 54.53 26.20
N GLU A 18 8.16 54.75 25.36
CA GLU A 18 8.50 53.86 24.23
C GLU A 18 8.98 52.48 24.72
N ILE A 19 9.81 52.43 25.76
CA ILE A 19 10.26 51.17 26.39
C ILE A 19 9.08 50.45 27.04
N GLY A 20 8.21 51.18 27.75
CA GLY A 20 6.99 50.61 28.34
C GLY A 20 6.04 50.04 27.29
N LEU A 21 5.89 50.71 26.16
CA LEU A 21 5.10 50.25 25.02
C LEU A 21 5.70 48.99 24.38
N LEU A 22 7.02 48.94 24.19
CA LEU A 22 7.73 47.77 23.67
C LEU A 22 7.62 46.55 24.60
N ILE A 23 7.76 46.74 25.91
CA ILE A 23 7.57 45.68 26.91
C ILE A 23 6.12 45.19 26.91
N GLY A 24 5.16 46.10 26.78
CA GLY A 24 3.73 45.77 26.67
C GLY A 24 3.42 44.95 25.42
N ILE A 25 3.98 45.33 24.26
CA ILE A 25 3.84 44.59 22.99
C ILE A 25 4.48 43.20 23.11
N PHE A 26 5.69 43.11 23.67
CA PHE A 26 6.36 41.82 23.87
C PHE A 26 5.57 40.90 24.81
N GLY A 27 5.03 41.45 25.89
CA GLY A 27 4.12 40.73 26.80
C GLY A 27 2.87 40.22 26.10
N LEU A 28 2.23 41.05 25.27
CA LEU A 28 1.08 40.67 24.45
C LEU A 28 1.42 39.58 23.43
N CYS A 29 2.57 39.67 22.76
CA CYS A 29 3.03 38.64 21.83
C CYS A 29 3.28 37.30 22.54
N VAL A 30 3.88 37.31 23.73
CA VAL A 30 4.11 36.08 24.52
C VAL A 30 2.78 35.46 24.94
N VAL A 31 1.82 36.26 25.41
CA VAL A 31 0.48 35.77 25.77
C VAL A 31 -0.24 35.19 24.55
N MET A 32 -0.17 35.84 23.39
CA MET A 32 -0.74 35.33 22.15
C MET A 32 -0.10 34.01 21.70
N ILE A 33 1.21 33.87 21.80
CA ILE A 33 1.92 32.62 21.47
C ILE A 33 1.52 31.48 22.42
N ILE A 34 1.33 31.77 23.71
CA ILE A 34 0.85 30.79 24.69
C ILE A 34 -0.56 30.32 24.32
N LEU A 35 -1.46 31.24 23.99
CA LEU A 35 -2.83 30.91 23.59
C LEU A 35 -2.90 30.10 22.28
N ILE A 36 -2.07 30.43 21.29
CA ILE A 36 -1.99 29.69 20.01
C ILE A 36 -1.45 28.26 20.22
N LYS A 37 -0.49 28.06 21.14
CA LYS A 37 0.01 26.70 21.45
C LYS A 37 -1.04 25.85 22.16
N THR A 38 -1.88 26.44 23.00
CA THR A 38 -2.94 25.70 23.71
C THR A 38 -4.06 25.22 22.78
N SER A 39 -4.35 25.93 21.68
CA SER A 39 -5.37 25.51 20.71
C SER A 39 -4.88 24.47 19.71
N LEU A 40 -3.57 24.40 19.42
CA LEU A 40 -2.98 23.45 18.46
C LEU A 40 -2.70 22.06 19.03
N PHE A 41 -2.76 21.86 20.35
CA PHE A 41 -2.39 20.60 21.02
C PHE A 41 -3.55 19.83 21.66
N SER A 42 -4.79 20.15 21.30
CA SER A 42 -5.98 19.39 21.74
C SER A 42 -6.62 18.61 20.59
N GLU A 43 -5.82 17.83 19.84
CA GLU A 43 -6.37 16.65 19.20
C GLU A 43 -6.68 15.64 20.31
N LYS A 44 -7.94 15.58 20.74
CA LYS A 44 -8.42 14.44 21.52
C LYS A 44 -8.32 13.22 20.60
N ILE A 45 -7.29 12.41 20.79
CA ILE A 45 -7.30 11.02 20.33
C ILE A 45 -8.42 10.34 21.11
N GLY A 46 -9.62 10.34 20.53
CA GLY A 46 -10.79 9.68 21.10
C GLY A 46 -10.58 8.18 21.02
N PHE A 47 -10.13 7.56 22.11
CA PHE A 47 -10.19 6.11 22.24
C PHE A 47 -11.65 5.70 22.45
N ALA A 48 -12.28 5.21 21.39
CA ALA A 48 -13.57 4.56 21.50
C ALA A 48 -13.38 3.20 22.18
N VAL A 49 -13.92 3.05 23.39
CA VAL A 49 -13.93 1.76 24.09
C VAL A 49 -15.13 0.95 23.56
N GLY A 50 -14.85 -0.15 22.87
CA GLY A 50 -15.85 -1.12 22.43
C GLY A 50 -15.83 -2.37 23.32
N ASN A 51 -17.00 -2.94 23.59
CA ASN A 51 -17.12 -4.22 24.29
C ASN A 51 -17.30 -5.35 23.26
N VAL A 52 -16.47 -6.40 23.34
CA VAL A 52 -16.57 -7.61 22.52
C VAL A 52 -16.94 -8.78 23.42
N TYR A 53 -18.01 -9.51 23.06
CA TYR A 53 -18.44 -10.72 23.77
C TYR A 53 -18.15 -11.93 22.90
N VAL A 54 -17.33 -12.87 23.40
CA VAL A 54 -17.01 -14.11 22.70
C VAL A 54 -17.78 -15.25 23.35
N ASN A 55 -18.72 -15.85 22.60
CA ASN A 55 -19.42 -17.04 23.04
C ASN A 55 -18.69 -18.30 22.53
N GLY A 56 -18.10 -19.07 23.45
CA GLY A 56 -17.38 -20.31 23.14
C GLY A 56 -18.19 -21.60 23.33
N THR A 57 -19.50 -21.56 23.62
CA THR A 57 -20.29 -22.77 23.92
C THR A 57 -20.69 -23.56 22.67
N THR A 58 -20.75 -22.91 21.51
CA THR A 58 -21.19 -23.52 20.25
C THR A 58 -20.40 -22.96 19.06
N SER A 59 -20.00 -23.81 18.12
CA SER A 59 -19.44 -23.38 16.84
C SER A 59 -20.54 -22.92 15.88
N VAL A 60 -20.36 -21.76 15.24
CA VAL A 60 -21.30 -21.26 14.20
C VAL A 60 -21.04 -21.93 12.85
N ALA A 61 -19.78 -22.28 12.55
CA ALA A 61 -19.36 -22.94 11.33
C ALA A 61 -18.03 -23.68 11.54
N TYR A 62 -17.69 -24.54 10.58
CA TYR A 62 -16.38 -25.18 10.47
C TYR A 62 -15.63 -24.57 9.29
N ILE A 63 -14.31 -24.41 9.45
CA ILE A 63 -13.41 -24.00 8.39
C ILE A 63 -12.64 -25.22 7.90
N ASP A 64 -12.36 -25.27 6.60
CA ASP A 64 -11.51 -26.31 6.03
C ASP A 64 -10.05 -26.16 6.51
N GLU A 65 -9.29 -27.25 6.48
CA GLU A 65 -7.88 -27.26 6.88
C GLU A 65 -7.02 -26.31 6.04
N ASP A 66 -7.43 -26.09 4.79
CA ASP A 66 -6.81 -25.22 3.78
C ASP A 66 -7.64 -23.95 3.54
N PHE A 67 -8.23 -23.41 4.61
CA PHE A 67 -9.07 -22.20 4.58
C PHE A 67 -8.32 -20.98 4.00
N VAL A 68 -7.02 -20.85 4.25
CA VAL A 68 -6.22 -19.75 3.72
C VAL A 68 -6.02 -19.96 2.23
N CYS A 69 -6.35 -18.94 1.43
CA CYS A 69 -6.21 -18.96 -0.01
C CYS A 69 -5.39 -17.77 -0.52
N ALA A 70 -4.67 -17.98 -1.62
CA ALA A 70 -4.00 -16.93 -2.37
C ALA A 70 -4.28 -17.07 -3.88
N THR A 71 -4.00 -16.02 -4.66
CA THR A 71 -4.15 -16.03 -6.12
C THR A 71 -2.86 -15.57 -6.79
N LEU A 72 -2.46 -16.26 -7.86
CA LEU A 72 -1.48 -15.77 -8.83
C LEU A 72 -2.21 -15.40 -10.13
N ASP A 73 -2.00 -14.17 -10.60
CA ASP A 73 -2.70 -13.62 -11.77
C ASP A 73 -1.84 -13.69 -13.04
N TRP A 74 -2.49 -13.41 -14.18
CA TRP A 74 -1.97 -13.46 -15.54
C TRP A 74 -1.52 -12.09 -16.07
N TRP A 75 -1.65 -11.01 -15.28
CA TRP A 75 -1.32 -9.67 -15.75
C TRP A 75 0.14 -9.54 -16.19
N PRO A 76 0.41 -9.04 -17.40
CA PRO A 76 1.77 -8.84 -17.86
C PRO A 76 2.42 -7.63 -17.16
N PRO A 77 3.76 -7.55 -17.09
CA PRO A 77 4.48 -6.48 -16.40
C PRO A 77 4.16 -5.08 -16.94
N GLN A 78 3.73 -4.97 -18.20
CA GLN A 78 3.36 -3.71 -18.84
C GLN A 78 2.00 -3.18 -18.36
N LYS A 79 1.23 -3.95 -17.58
CA LYS A 79 -0.03 -3.50 -17.01
C LYS A 79 0.23 -2.43 -15.95
N CYS A 80 -0.21 -1.21 -16.25
CA CYS A 80 -0.20 -0.09 -15.32
C CYS A 80 -1.62 0.39 -15.03
N ASP A 81 -1.88 0.75 -13.78
CA ASP A 81 -3.13 1.32 -13.28
C ASP A 81 -2.83 2.71 -12.72
N TYR A 82 -3.51 3.73 -13.25
CA TYR A 82 -3.38 5.11 -12.79
C TYR A 82 -1.91 5.60 -12.70
N GLY A 83 -1.08 5.18 -13.65
CA GLY A 83 0.35 5.53 -13.70
C GLY A 83 1.28 4.66 -12.85
N THR A 84 0.77 3.64 -12.14
CA THR A 84 1.57 2.69 -11.35
C THR A 84 1.54 1.30 -11.96
N CYS A 85 2.71 0.70 -12.21
CA CYS A 85 2.85 -0.63 -12.79
C CYS A 85 3.16 -1.65 -11.70
N SER A 86 2.12 -2.05 -10.97
CA SER A 86 2.28 -2.88 -9.75
C SER A 86 2.66 -4.33 -10.02
N TRP A 87 2.46 -4.82 -11.23
CA TRP A 87 2.62 -6.24 -11.54
C TRP A 87 4.09 -6.64 -11.64
N GLY A 88 4.94 -5.92 -12.38
CA GLY A 88 6.37 -6.25 -12.49
C GLY A 88 6.59 -7.76 -12.67
N ASP A 89 7.41 -8.37 -11.80
CA ASP A 89 7.69 -9.82 -11.77
C ASP A 89 6.84 -10.59 -10.73
N SER A 90 5.54 -10.28 -10.63
CA SER A 90 4.63 -10.93 -9.68
C SER A 90 3.55 -11.83 -10.33
N SER A 91 3.56 -11.94 -11.66
CA SER A 91 2.55 -12.73 -12.39
C SER A 91 2.99 -14.18 -12.61
N LEU A 92 2.04 -15.06 -12.95
CA LEU A 92 2.34 -16.44 -13.36
C LEU A 92 3.41 -16.52 -14.47
N LEU A 93 3.47 -15.48 -15.30
CA LEU A 93 4.33 -15.42 -16.48
C LEU A 93 5.81 -15.25 -16.11
N ASN A 94 6.11 -14.49 -15.06
CA ASN A 94 7.47 -14.01 -14.78
C ASN A 94 7.89 -14.02 -13.30
N LEU A 95 7.04 -14.49 -12.39
CA LEU A 95 7.39 -14.65 -10.98
C LEU A 95 8.67 -15.47 -10.78
N ASP A 96 9.58 -14.98 -9.96
CA ASP A 96 10.80 -15.70 -9.56
C ASP A 96 10.47 -16.84 -8.58
N LEU A 97 10.38 -18.06 -9.12
CA LEU A 97 10.09 -19.27 -8.36
C LEU A 97 11.29 -19.78 -7.55
N ASN A 98 12.48 -19.19 -7.73
CA ASN A 98 13.67 -19.50 -6.91
C ASN A 98 13.78 -18.61 -5.68
N ASN A 99 12.88 -17.64 -5.52
CA ASN A 99 12.89 -16.73 -4.39
C ASN A 99 12.58 -17.46 -3.07
N ARG A 100 13.56 -17.46 -2.16
CA ARG A 100 13.45 -18.14 -0.86
C ARG A 100 12.37 -17.54 0.05
N ILE A 101 12.13 -16.23 -0.05
CA ILE A 101 11.12 -15.54 0.74
C ILE A 101 9.73 -16.02 0.31
N LEU A 102 9.47 -16.06 -1.01
CA LEU A 102 8.22 -16.58 -1.56
C LEU A 102 8.00 -18.04 -1.15
N PHE A 103 9.02 -18.88 -1.32
CA PHE A 103 8.94 -20.30 -0.96
C PHE A 103 8.60 -20.51 0.53
N ASN A 104 9.30 -19.79 1.41
CA ASN A 104 9.07 -19.88 2.85
C ASN A 104 7.69 -19.34 3.26
N ALA A 105 7.21 -18.27 2.59
CA ALA A 105 5.88 -17.74 2.83
C ALA A 105 4.80 -18.77 2.50
N ILE A 106 4.84 -19.38 1.32
CA ILE A 106 3.88 -20.42 0.94
C ILE A 106 3.93 -21.61 1.90
N LYS A 107 5.14 -22.03 2.29
CA LYS A 107 5.32 -23.12 3.25
C LYS A 107 4.74 -22.81 4.63
N ALA A 108 4.83 -21.56 5.08
CA ALA A 108 4.28 -21.12 6.37
C ALA A 108 2.74 -21.15 6.39
N PHE A 109 2.09 -21.03 5.23
CA PHE A 109 0.64 -21.13 5.09
C PHE A 109 0.16 -22.53 4.68
N SER A 110 1.03 -23.55 4.66
CA SER A 110 0.65 -24.90 4.25
C SER A 110 -0.30 -25.54 5.30
N PRO A 111 -1.43 -26.14 4.88
CA PRO A 111 -1.89 -26.27 3.49
C PRO A 111 -2.53 -24.97 2.96
N LEU A 112 -1.92 -24.40 1.92
CA LEU A 112 -2.40 -23.19 1.25
C LEU A 112 -3.15 -23.60 -0.02
N LYS A 113 -4.34 -23.06 -0.21
CA LYS A 113 -5.09 -23.13 -1.48
C LYS A 113 -4.60 -22.02 -2.42
N LEU A 114 -4.07 -22.36 -3.59
CA LEU A 114 -3.60 -21.40 -4.57
C LEU A 114 -4.44 -21.44 -5.85
N ARG A 115 -5.08 -20.31 -6.16
CA ARG A 115 -5.79 -20.08 -7.41
C ARG A 115 -4.84 -19.54 -8.48
N LEU A 116 -4.78 -20.20 -9.63
CA LEU A 116 -4.06 -19.71 -10.80
C LEU A 116 -5.08 -19.07 -11.75
N GLY A 117 -5.21 -17.74 -11.70
CA GLY A 117 -6.37 -17.13 -12.33
C GLY A 117 -6.46 -15.63 -12.17
N GLY A 118 -7.29 -15.04 -13.02
CA GLY A 118 -7.50 -13.61 -13.08
C GLY A 118 -8.25 -13.20 -14.34
N THR A 119 -8.32 -11.91 -14.60
CA THR A 119 -9.12 -11.34 -15.70
C THR A 119 -8.68 -11.85 -17.08
N LEU A 120 -7.38 -12.06 -17.29
CA LEU A 120 -6.82 -12.52 -18.57
C LEU A 120 -6.86 -14.05 -18.75
N GLN A 121 -7.39 -14.82 -17.79
CA GLN A 121 -7.39 -16.30 -17.82
C GLN A 121 -8.03 -16.87 -19.10
N ASN A 122 -9.08 -16.23 -19.62
CA ASN A 122 -9.77 -16.66 -20.83
C ASN A 122 -9.03 -16.29 -22.14
N LYS A 123 -7.89 -15.61 -22.02
CA LYS A 123 -7.02 -15.19 -23.13
C LYS A 123 -5.65 -15.87 -23.08
N VAL A 124 -5.49 -16.92 -22.27
CA VAL A 124 -4.26 -17.72 -22.20
C VAL A 124 -4.36 -18.93 -23.13
N LEU A 125 -3.36 -19.11 -23.99
CA LEU A 125 -3.10 -20.36 -24.70
C LEU A 125 -1.98 -21.12 -24.02
N TYR A 126 -2.13 -22.42 -23.83
CA TYR A 126 -1.05 -23.28 -23.34
C TYR A 126 -0.28 -23.81 -24.54
N GLN A 127 1.05 -23.67 -24.51
CA GLN A 127 1.89 -24.24 -25.55
C GLN A 127 1.90 -25.77 -25.43
N THR A 128 1.62 -26.45 -26.52
CA THR A 128 1.72 -27.91 -26.62
C THR A 128 2.74 -28.31 -27.69
N GLN A 129 3.19 -29.57 -27.68
CA GLN A 129 4.20 -30.08 -28.62
C GLN A 129 3.81 -29.94 -30.10
N GLY A 130 2.53 -29.73 -30.42
CA GLY A 130 2.03 -29.55 -31.80
C GLY A 130 1.90 -28.10 -32.27
N ASN A 131 2.18 -27.10 -31.42
CA ASN A 131 1.99 -25.70 -31.78
C ASN A 131 3.14 -25.22 -32.69
N GLN A 132 2.82 -24.84 -33.92
CA GLN A 132 3.78 -24.26 -34.88
C GLN A 132 3.98 -22.75 -34.68
N GLU A 133 3.00 -22.08 -34.06
CA GLU A 133 3.04 -20.63 -33.83
C GLU A 133 3.97 -20.25 -32.66
N PRO A 134 4.69 -19.11 -32.75
CA PRO A 134 5.52 -18.62 -31.67
C PRO A 134 4.65 -18.26 -30.45
N CYS A 135 5.09 -18.70 -29.25
CA CYS A 135 4.39 -18.44 -28.00
C CYS A 135 4.60 -16.99 -27.54
N SER A 136 3.72 -16.09 -27.98
CA SER A 136 3.75 -14.66 -27.64
C SER A 136 3.15 -14.37 -26.27
N GLN A 137 3.75 -13.43 -25.54
CA GLN A 137 3.19 -12.91 -24.30
C GLN A 137 2.05 -11.91 -24.58
N PHE A 138 1.24 -11.63 -23.56
CA PHE A 138 0.22 -10.58 -23.63
C PHE A 138 0.83 -9.23 -24.00
N THR A 139 0.22 -8.55 -24.96
CA THR A 139 0.57 -7.18 -25.35
C THR A 139 -0.66 -6.30 -25.30
N ILE A 140 -0.46 -5.00 -25.04
CA ILE A 140 -1.57 -4.04 -25.00
C ILE A 140 -2.15 -3.90 -26.40
N ASN A 141 -3.45 -4.15 -26.51
CA ASN A 141 -4.23 -3.93 -27.73
C ASN A 141 -5.61 -3.40 -27.33
N THR A 142 -5.78 -2.08 -27.38
CA THR A 142 -7.00 -1.40 -26.91
C THR A 142 -8.23 -1.69 -27.76
N SER A 143 -8.06 -2.26 -28.96
CA SER A 143 -9.16 -2.71 -29.81
C SER A 143 -9.72 -4.07 -29.40
N GLU A 144 -9.01 -4.82 -28.57
CA GLU A 144 -9.47 -6.12 -28.10
C GLU A 144 -10.24 -6.06 -26.78
N PHE A 145 -11.09 -7.06 -26.56
CA PHE A 145 -11.73 -7.29 -25.26
C PHE A 145 -10.67 -7.36 -24.14
N LEU A 146 -10.86 -6.62 -23.05
CA LEU A 146 -9.91 -6.42 -21.94
C LEU A 146 -8.64 -5.60 -22.26
N GLY A 147 -8.45 -5.14 -23.50
CA GLY A 147 -7.34 -4.26 -23.87
C GLY A 147 -6.00 -4.97 -24.05
N TYR A 148 -5.99 -6.30 -24.16
CA TYR A 148 -4.79 -7.12 -24.35
C TYR A 148 -5.00 -8.15 -25.44
N THR A 149 -3.95 -8.51 -26.15
CA THR A 149 -3.93 -9.65 -27.09
C THR A 149 -4.10 -10.99 -26.37
N GLN A 150 -4.21 -12.06 -27.15
CA GLN A 150 -4.08 -13.41 -26.60
C GLN A 150 -2.63 -13.67 -26.17
N GLY A 151 -2.44 -14.14 -24.94
CA GLY A 151 -1.14 -14.50 -24.39
C GLY A 151 -0.94 -16.01 -24.41
N CYS A 152 0.31 -16.45 -24.42
CA CYS A 152 0.69 -17.84 -24.41
C CYS A 152 1.57 -18.18 -23.19
N LEU A 153 1.26 -19.28 -22.50
CA LEU A 153 2.10 -19.85 -21.46
C LEU A 153 2.99 -20.96 -22.06
N PRO A 154 4.33 -20.77 -22.10
CA PRO A 154 5.24 -21.80 -22.59
C PRO A 154 5.17 -23.07 -21.74
N MET A 155 5.37 -24.22 -22.37
CA MET A 155 5.36 -25.51 -21.66
C MET A 155 6.44 -25.56 -20.57
N SER A 156 7.62 -25.02 -20.85
CA SER A 156 8.71 -24.92 -19.86
C SER A 156 8.31 -24.11 -18.63
N ARG A 157 7.54 -23.03 -18.81
CA ARG A 157 7.08 -22.20 -17.70
C ARG A 157 6.05 -22.93 -16.85
N TRP A 158 5.17 -23.69 -17.48
CA TRP A 158 4.22 -24.56 -16.77
C TRP A 158 4.93 -25.63 -15.94
N ASP A 159 6.00 -26.22 -16.48
CA ASP A 159 6.82 -27.21 -15.76
C ASP A 159 7.51 -26.60 -14.54
N GLU A 160 8.07 -25.39 -14.66
CA GLU A 160 8.65 -24.65 -13.53
C GLU A 160 7.63 -24.39 -12.42
N LEU A 161 6.44 -23.91 -12.79
CA LEU A 161 5.35 -23.64 -11.84
C LEU A 161 4.93 -24.93 -11.12
N ASN A 162 4.70 -26.02 -11.85
CA ASN A 162 4.33 -27.31 -11.27
C ASN A 162 5.41 -27.84 -10.32
N HIS A 163 6.68 -27.74 -10.71
CA HIS A 163 7.79 -28.16 -9.85
C HIS A 163 7.80 -27.35 -8.53
N PHE A 164 7.60 -26.04 -8.62
CA PHE A 164 7.52 -25.17 -7.45
C PHE A 164 6.31 -25.51 -6.55
N PHE A 165 5.15 -25.79 -7.12
CA PHE A 165 3.95 -26.15 -6.36
C PHE A 165 4.13 -27.48 -5.62
N GLN A 166 4.67 -28.50 -6.29
CA GLN A 166 4.97 -29.78 -5.67
C GLN A 166 5.98 -29.64 -4.52
N LYS A 167 7.03 -28.83 -4.73
CA LYS A 167 8.06 -28.58 -3.72
C LYS A 167 7.54 -27.81 -2.52
N SER A 168 6.58 -26.91 -2.71
CA SER A 168 6.02 -26.06 -1.64
C SER A 168 4.86 -26.71 -0.89
N GLY A 169 4.26 -27.79 -1.42
CA GLY A 169 3.12 -28.47 -0.79
C GLY A 169 1.83 -27.67 -0.84
N VAL A 170 1.69 -26.79 -1.84
CA VAL A 170 0.50 -25.97 -2.06
C VAL A 170 -0.55 -26.78 -2.83
N LEU A 171 -1.83 -26.57 -2.51
CA LEU A 171 -2.95 -27.17 -3.22
C LEU A 171 -3.42 -26.22 -4.33
N ILE A 172 -3.33 -26.67 -5.59
CA ILE A 172 -3.74 -25.87 -6.74
C ILE A 172 -5.22 -26.09 -7.00
N PHE A 173 -5.98 -25.02 -7.23
CA PHE A 173 -7.34 -25.12 -7.73
C PHE A 173 -7.61 -24.05 -8.81
N CYS A 174 -8.06 -24.50 -9.97
CA CYS A 174 -8.55 -23.62 -11.03
C CYS A 174 -10.08 -23.54 -10.93
N PHE A 175 -10.63 -22.38 -10.55
CA PHE A 175 -12.03 -22.10 -10.88
C PHE A 175 -12.08 -21.68 -12.35
N SER A 176 -12.71 -22.53 -13.16
CA SER A 176 -13.30 -22.14 -14.45
C SER A 176 -14.77 -21.80 -14.25
#